data_AF-A0A522B1G0-F1
#
_entry.id   AF-A0A522B1G0-F1
#
_cell.length_a   1.000
_cell.length_b   1.000
_cell.length_c   1.000
_cell.angle_alpha   90.00
_cell.angle_beta   90.00
_cell.angle_gamma   90.00
#
_symmetry.space_group_name_H-M   'P 1'
#
loop_
_entity.id
_entity.type
_entity.pdbx_description
1 polymer ?
#
loop_
_entity_poly.entity_id
_entity_poly.type
_entity_poly.pdbx_seq_one_letter_code
_entity_poly.pdbx_strand_id
1 'polypeptide(L)'
;MTLYHVPWCPECLLVVQRLDDLGLAYESVIVPDARPDRAQVFAVSGQYYVPVLKDGDKVLSETRDILSYLETTHGSKAARS
;
A
#
# COMPACT_ATOMS: atom_id res chain seq x y z
N MET A 1 7.47 -6.24 0.38
CA MET A 1 6.20 -5.49 0.34
C MET A 1 6.29 -4.40 -0.70
N THR A 2 5.23 -4.20 -1.49
CA THR A 2 5.18 -3.25 -2.60
C THR A 2 3.89 -2.43 -2.49
N LEU A 3 4.01 -1.11 -2.53
CA LEU A 3 2.89 -0.16 -2.52
C LEU A 3 2.73 0.45 -3.92
N TYR A 4 1.56 0.23 -4.52
CA TYR A 4 1.16 0.87 -5.77
C TYR A 4 0.33 2.12 -5.44
N HIS A 5 0.82 3.29 -5.85
CA HIS A 5 0.20 4.55 -5.48
C HIS A 5 0.46 5.69 -6.47
N VAL A 6 -0.17 6.84 -6.22
CA VAL A 6 0.12 8.11 -6.91
C VAL A 6 0.46 9.17 -5.86
N PRO A 7 1.39 10.10 -6.15
CA PRO A 7 1.97 10.98 -5.14
C PRO A 7 0.98 12.01 -4.56
N TRP A 8 -0.09 12.33 -5.28
CA TRP A 8 -1.08 13.34 -4.89
C TRP A 8 -2.31 12.75 -4.16
N CYS A 9 -2.40 11.43 -4.01
CA CYS A 9 -3.59 10.79 -3.44
C CYS A 9 -3.57 10.83 -1.90
N PRO A 10 -4.59 11.43 -1.25
CA PRO A 10 -4.65 11.50 0.22
C PRO A 10 -4.65 10.14 0.91
N GLU A 11 -5.37 9.17 0.36
CA GLU A 11 -5.41 7.81 0.94
C GLU A 11 -4.08 7.08 0.82
N CYS A 12 -3.34 7.32 -0.26
CA CYS A 12 -2.00 6.78 -0.43
C CYS A 12 -1.04 7.34 0.62
N LEU A 13 -1.14 8.64 0.93
CA LEU A 13 -0.35 9.27 1.98
C LEU A 13 -0.60 8.66 3.37
N LEU A 14 -1.84 8.26 3.68
CA LEU A 14 -2.13 7.58 4.95
C LEU A 14 -1.40 6.24 5.06
N VAL A 15 -1.34 5.47 3.97
CA VAL A 15 -0.63 4.19 3.93
C VAL A 15 0.87 4.41 4.03
N VAL A 16 1.42 5.36 3.27
CA VAL A 16 2.84 5.74 3.33
C VAL A 16 3.23 6.14 4.75
N GLN A 17 2.47 7.04 5.38
CA GLN A 17 2.73 7.48 6.75
C GLN A 17 2.73 6.30 7.72
N ARG A 18 1.76 5.37 7.61
CA ARG A 18 1.72 4.21 8.51
C ARG A 18 2.91 3.28 8.30
N LEU A 19 3.36 3.09 7.05
CA LEU A 19 4.55 2.31 6.72
C LEU A 19 5.81 2.94 7.35
N ASP A 20 5.93 4.26 7.24
CA ASP A 20 7.04 5.03 7.79
C ASP A 20 7.03 5.02 9.33
N ASP A 21 5.86 5.22 9.95
CA ASP A 21 5.67 5.16 11.40
C ASP A 21 6.07 3.78 11.98
N LEU A 22 5.88 2.72 11.20
CA LEU A 22 6.25 1.36 11.56
C LEU A 22 7.69 1.00 11.17
N GLY A 23 8.42 1.91 10.50
CA GLY A 23 9.78 1.67 10.01
C GLY A 23 9.87 0.52 9.01
N LEU A 24 8.81 0.26 8.23
CA LEU A 24 8.76 -0.87 7.31
C LEU A 24 9.38 -0.50 5.97
N ALA A 25 10.32 -1.34 5.52
CA ALA A 25 10.85 -1.23 4.16
C ALA A 25 9.80 -1.73 3.14
N TYR A 26 9.55 -0.93 2.12
CA TYR A 26 8.67 -1.28 1.01
C TYR A 26 9.19 -0.71 -0.31
N GLU A 27 8.81 -1.35 -1.40
CA GLU A 27 9.01 -0.84 -2.75
C GLU A 27 7.84 0.10 -3.11
N SER A 28 8.15 1.34 -3.49
CA SER A 28 7.17 2.33 -3.94
C SER A 28 7.06 2.28 -5.46
N VAL A 29 5.91 1.84 -5.97
CA VAL A 29 5.61 1.83 -7.40
C VAL A 29 4.61 2.97 -7.69
N ILE A 30 5.11 4.02 -8.34
CA ILE A 30 4.27 5.13 -8.80
C ILE A 30 3.57 4.70 -10.08
N VAL A 31 2.25 4.75 -10.09
CA VAL A 31 1.43 4.34 -11.24
C VAL A 31 0.98 5.56 -12.05
N PRO A 32 0.57 5.40 -13.32
CA PRO A 32 0.03 6.52 -14.10
C PRO A 32 -1.18 7.19 -13.44
N ASP A 33 -1.27 8.51 -13.59
CA ASP A 33 -2.40 9.28 -13.07
C ASP A 33 -3.72 8.86 -13.69
N ALA A 34 -3.70 8.62 -15.01
CA ALA A 34 -4.82 8.11 -15.76
C ALA A 34 -5.17 6.69 -15.29
N ARG A 35 -6.35 6.54 -14.69
CA ARG A 35 -6.84 5.24 -14.17
C ARG A 35 -6.81 4.10 -15.20
N PRO A 36 -7.24 4.31 -16.47
CA PRO A 36 -7.21 3.25 -17.48
C PRO A 36 -5.81 2.70 -17.75
N ASP A 37 -4.77 3.51 -17.53
CA ASP A 37 -3.39 3.15 -17.83
C ASP A 37 -2.72 2.37 -16.69
N ARG A 38 -3.44 2.13 -15.59
CA ARG A 38 -2.93 1.40 -14.40
C ARG A 38 -3.02 -0.11 -14.56
N ALA A 39 -2.58 -0.63 -15.72
CA ALA A 39 -2.65 -2.06 -16.05
C ALA A 39 -1.94 -2.95 -15.00
N GLN A 40 -0.82 -2.48 -14.43
CA GLN A 40 -0.11 -3.21 -13.37
C GLN A 40 -0.91 -3.33 -12.07
N VAL A 41 -1.71 -2.31 -11.73
CA VAL A 41 -2.58 -2.36 -10.55
C VAL A 41 -3.65 -3.41 -10.78
N PHE A 42 -4.27 -3.39 -11.96
CA PHE A 42 -5.29 -4.37 -12.34
C PHE A 42 -4.74 -5.81 -12.35
N ALA A 43 -3.54 -6.01 -12.87
CA ALA A 43 -2.89 -7.33 -12.87
C ALA A 43 -2.66 -7.89 -11.45
N VAL A 44 -2.43 -7.02 -10.47
CA VAL A 44 -2.15 -7.41 -9.08
C VAL A 44 -3.44 -7.52 -8.24
N SER A 45 -4.37 -6.59 -8.38
CA SER A 45 -5.54 -6.47 -7.49
C SER A 45 -6.89 -6.74 -8.15
N GLY A 46 -6.95 -6.89 -9.49
CA GLY A 46 -8.20 -7.00 -10.24
C GLY A 46 -8.96 -5.67 -10.40
N GLN A 47 -8.36 -4.54 -10.00
CA GLN A 47 -8.96 -3.21 -10.12
C GLN A 47 -7.94 -2.11 -10.44
N TYR A 48 -8.42 -0.92 -10.79
CA TYR A 48 -7.57 0.23 -11.20
C TYR A 48 -7.41 1.31 -10.10
N TYR A 49 -7.93 1.05 -8.91
CA TYR A 49 -7.88 1.97 -7.78
C TYR A 49 -6.60 1.80 -6.97
N VAL A 50 -6.17 2.88 -6.33
CA VAL A 50 -5.01 2.94 -5.43
C VAL A 50 -5.46 3.62 -4.13
N PRO A 51 -4.84 3.33 -2.99
CA PRO A 51 -3.64 2.49 -2.80
C PRO A 51 -3.88 0.98 -2.95
N VAL A 52 -2.85 0.25 -3.40
CA VAL A 52 -2.80 -1.22 -3.32
C VAL A 52 -1.50 -1.63 -2.66
N LEU A 53 -1.59 -2.46 -1.62
CA LEU A 53 -0.44 -3.06 -0.95
C LEU A 53 -0.35 -4.54 -1.29
N LYS A 54 0.81 -4.96 -1.80
CA LYS A 54 1.16 -6.37 -1.98
C LYS A 54 2.24 -6.76 -0.97
N ASP A 55 1.96 -7.78 -0.16
CA ASP A 55 2.93 -8.35 0.76
C ASP A 55 2.98 -9.87 0.63
N GLY A 56 4.05 -10.39 0.02
CA GLY A 56 4.10 -11.78 -0.43
C GLY A 56 2.95 -12.09 -1.40
N ASP A 57 2.12 -13.06 -1.03
CA ASP A 57 0.91 -13.47 -1.78
C ASP A 57 -0.34 -12.66 -1.40
N LYS A 58 -0.26 -11.83 -0.35
CA LYS A 58 -1.39 -11.03 0.11
C LYS A 58 -1.50 -9.77 -0.72
N VAL A 59 -2.71 -9.50 -1.23
CA VAL A 59 -3.04 -8.25 -1.93
C VAL A 59 -4.19 -7.58 -1.19
N LEU A 60 -3.98 -6.31 -0.82
CA LEU A 60 -4.93 -5.48 -0.10
C LEU A 60 -5.14 -4.20 -0.90
N SER A 61 -6.39 -3.86 -1.16
CA SER A 61 -6.76 -2.74 -2.02
C SER A 61 -7.68 -1.72 -1.36
N GLU A 62 -8.23 -2.07 -0.19
CA GLU A 62 -9.01 -1.14 0.63
C GLU A 62 -8.11 -0.47 1.65
N THR A 63 -8.07 0.86 1.66
CA THR A 63 -7.18 1.65 2.53
C THR A 63 -7.31 1.25 4.01
N ARG A 64 -8.54 1.01 4.49
CA ARG A 64 -8.78 0.57 5.88
C ARG A 64 -8.16 -0.80 6.17
N ASP A 65 -8.28 -1.74 5.24
CA ASP A 65 -7.77 -3.09 5.41
C ASP A 65 -6.25 -3.12 5.35
N ILE A 66 -5.66 -2.28 4.49
CA ILE A 66 -4.21 -2.06 4.44
C ILE A 66 -3.71 -1.56 5.81
N LEU A 67 -4.30 -0.49 6.34
CA LEU A 67 -3.89 0.08 7.63
C LEU A 67 -4.06 -0.91 8.79
N SER A 68 -5.19 -1.62 8.82
CA SER A 68 -5.44 -2.65 9.84
C SER A 68 -4.45 -3.82 9.73
N TYR A 69 -4.12 -4.26 8.51
CA TYR A 69 -3.12 -5.29 8.28
C TYR A 69 -1.72 -4.86 8.77
N LEU A 70 -1.30 -3.64 8.44
CA LEU A 70 -0.02 -3.09 8.87
C LEU A 70 0.08 -3.04 10.40
N GLU A 71 -0.98 -2.56 11.07
CA GLU A 71 -1.06 -2.54 12.53
C GLU A 71 -0.96 -3.94 13.14
N THR A 72 -1.80 -4.86 12.68
CA THR A 72 -1.95 -6.18 13.31
C THR A 72 -0.75 -7.07 13.03
N THR A 73 -0.14 -6.96 11.85
CA THR A 73 0.95 -7.84 11.40
C THR A 73 2.32 -7.27 11.78
N HIS A 74 2.46 -5.95 11.79
CA HIS A 74 3.75 -5.28 11.98
C HIS A 74 3.80 -4.31 13.16
N GLY A 75 2.66 -3.86 13.70
CA GLY A 75 2.58 -2.90 14.81
C GLY A 75 3.24 -3.33 16.11
N SER A 76 3.26 -4.64 16.42
CA SER A 76 3.97 -5.15 17.61
C SER A 76 5.49 -5.22 17.46
N LYS A 77 6.02 -5.14 16.23
CA LYS A 77 7.47 -5.26 15.97
C LYS A 77 8.22 -3.96 16.27
N ALA A 78 7.55 -2.82 16.15
CA ALA A 78 8.12 -1.50 16.42
C ALA A 78 8.28 -1.19 17.93
N ALA A 79 7.46 -1.79 18.81
CA ALA A 79 7.49 -1.52 20.25
C ALA A 79 8.64 -2.23 21.03
N ARG A 80 9.55 -2.93 20.35
CA ARG A 80 10.63 -3.71 20.98
C ARG A 80 12.04 -3.38 20.50
N SER A 81 12.25 -2.24 19.84
CA SER A 81 13.58 -1.80 19.39
C SER A 81 14.05 -0.57 20.16
#